data_AF-A0A5B7DW03-F1
#
_entry.id   AF-A0A5B7DW03-F1
#
_cell.length_a   1.000
_cell.length_b   1.000
_cell.length_c   1.000
_cell.angle_alpha   90.00
_cell.angle_beta   90.00
_cell.angle_gamma   90.00
#
_symmetry.space_group_name_H-M   'P 1'
#
loop_
_entity.id
_entity.type
_entity.pdbx_description
1 polymer ?
#
loop_
_entity_poly.entity_id
_entity_poly.type
_entity_poly.pdbx_seq_one_letter_code
_entity_poly.pdbx_strand_id
1 'polypeptide(L)'
;MTDRVRCLACDRVVADHYQAKDCDSCGGWQHRGCGDTGLSKYKYSKLQKGLVTHEFTCERCKFLSDSSHSLPIPIMESTSEDVNPTASHAGMLPSNRFLLK
;
A
#
# COMPACT_ATOMS: atom_id res chain seq x y z
N MET A 1 15.75 26.85 2.54
CA MET A 1 15.50 26.19 3.82
C MET A 1 15.80 24.72 3.59
N THR A 2 16.81 24.14 4.24
CA THR A 2 17.09 22.70 4.11
C THR A 2 16.19 21.96 5.10
N ASP A 3 15.15 21.31 4.60
CA ASP A 3 14.30 20.43 5.40
C ASP A 3 15.17 19.32 6.01
N ARG A 4 15.31 19.34 7.33
CA ARG A 4 16.07 18.34 8.06
C ARG A 4 15.22 17.07 8.18
N VAL A 5 15.50 16.10 7.33
CA VAL A 5 14.84 14.79 7.38
C VAL A 5 15.25 14.05 8.66
N ARG A 6 14.27 13.47 9.38
CA ARG A 6 14.49 12.68 10.60
C ARG A 6 14.42 11.19 10.35
N CYS A 7 15.25 10.43 11.06
CA CYS A 7 15.27 8.97 11.01
C CYS A 7 14.01 8.38 11.64
N LEU A 8 13.31 7.53 10.90
CA LEU A 8 12.06 6.89 11.34
C LEU A 8 12.18 6.07 12.64
N ALA A 9 13.39 5.60 12.97
CA ALA A 9 13.64 4.71 14.11
C ALA A 9 14.26 5.40 15.33
N CYS A 10 15.00 6.50 15.17
CA CYS A 10 15.69 7.16 16.29
C CYS A 10 15.49 8.67 16.39
N ASP A 11 14.67 9.25 15.50
CA ASP A 11 14.31 10.67 15.42
C ASP A 11 15.48 11.66 15.26
N ARG A 12 16.72 11.17 15.17
CA ARG A 12 17.91 11.96 14.85
C ARG A 12 17.92 12.30 13.36
N VAL A 13 18.53 13.44 13.04
CA VAL A 13 18.65 13.93 11.67
C VAL A 13 19.41 12.92 10.79
N VAL A 14 18.87 12.66 9.60
CA VAL A 14 19.56 11.96 8.51
C VAL A 14 20.35 13.02 7.76
N ALA A 15 21.61 13.24 8.15
CA ALA A 15 22.48 14.16 7.40
C ALA A 15 23.12 13.44 6.20
N ASP A 16 23.57 14.21 5.21
CA ASP A 16 24.07 13.73 3.90
C ASP A 16 25.21 12.69 3.99
N HIS A 17 25.95 12.69 5.10
CA HIS A 17 27.07 11.75 5.31
C HIS A 17 26.68 10.48 6.08
N TYR A 18 25.46 10.39 6.60
CA TYR A 18 25.00 9.18 7.27
C TYR A 18 24.41 8.21 6.25
N GLN A 19 24.88 6.96 6.33
CA GLN A 19 24.36 5.88 5.51
C GLN A 19 22.90 5.63 5.90
N ALA A 20 21.97 5.97 5.00
CA ALA A 20 20.54 5.87 5.19
C ALA A 20 19.85 5.40 3.91
N LYS A 21 18.65 4.85 4.06
CA LYS A 21 17.75 4.46 2.96
C LYS A 21 16.32 4.91 3.29
N ASP A 22 15.58 5.24 2.24
CA ASP A 22 14.16 5.57 2.25
C ASP A 22 13.27 4.32 2.27
N CYS A 23 12.15 4.40 2.96
CA CYS A 23 11.10 3.39 2.98
C CYS A 23 10.34 3.42 1.66
N ASP A 24 10.27 2.29 0.95
CA ASP A 24 9.60 2.20 -0.35
C ASP A 24 8.07 2.39 -0.27
N SER A 25 7.49 2.33 0.95
CA SER A 25 6.06 2.54 1.19
C SER A 25 5.69 3.99 1.55
N CYS A 26 6.41 4.63 2.46
CA CYS A 26 6.07 5.98 2.96
C CYS A 26 7.06 7.08 2.57
N GLY A 27 8.16 6.74 1.89
CA GLY A 27 9.23 7.67 1.51
C GLY A 27 10.05 8.23 2.68
N GLY A 28 9.77 7.80 3.92
CA GLY A 28 10.50 8.26 5.10
C GLY A 28 11.90 7.63 5.19
N TRP A 29 12.87 8.36 5.76
CA TRP A 29 14.27 7.93 5.80
C TRP A 29 14.64 7.24 7.10
N GLN A 30 15.50 6.21 7.02
CA GLN A 30 16.03 5.51 8.18
C GLN A 30 17.54 5.30 8.03
N HIS A 31 18.31 5.55 9.09
CA HIS A 31 19.73 5.22 9.10
C HIS A 31 19.90 3.71 8.94
N ARG A 32 20.93 3.30 8.18
CA ARG A 32 21.28 1.90 7.97
C ARG A 32 21.48 1.14 9.29
N GLY A 33 22.06 1.79 10.28
CA GLY A 33 22.33 1.18 11.59
C GLY A 33 21.17 1.25 12.58
N CYS A 34 20.03 1.79 12.19
CA CYS A 34 18.86 1.91 13.07
C CYS A 34 17.76 0.94 12.63
N GLY A 35 17.14 0.27 13.60
CA GLY A 35 16.10 -0.74 13.35
C GLY A 35 16.58 -1.90 12.47
N ASP A 36 15.64 -2.68 11.96
CA ASP A 36 15.91 -3.73 10.98
C ASP A 36 15.73 -3.21 9.55
N THR A 37 16.81 -2.64 8.99
CA THR A 37 16.87 -2.26 7.58
C THR A 37 17.34 -3.38 6.67
N GLY A 38 17.85 -4.51 7.19
CA GLY A 38 18.48 -5.56 6.38
C GLY A 38 19.69 -5.12 5.54
N LEU A 39 20.24 -3.91 5.79
CA LEU A 39 21.35 -3.34 5.03
C LEU A 39 22.68 -3.50 5.78
N SER A 40 23.51 -4.44 5.32
CA SER A 40 24.92 -4.48 5.72
C SER A 40 25.72 -3.34 5.08
N LYS A 41 26.92 -3.04 5.60
CA LYS A 41 27.82 -2.04 4.98
C LYS A 41 28.13 -2.37 3.52
N TYR A 42 28.37 -3.65 3.26
CA TYR A 42 28.67 -4.16 1.91
C TYR A 42 27.48 -3.97 0.97
N LYS A 43 26.27 -4.39 1.38
CA LYS A 43 25.05 -4.24 0.59
C LYS A 43 24.74 -2.77 0.30
N TYR A 44 24.90 -1.91 1.31
CA TYR A 44 24.75 -0.46 1.16
C TYR A 44 25.71 0.13 0.12
N SER A 45 26.99 -0.29 0.14
CA SER A 45 27.97 0.17 -0.87
C SER A 45 27.60 -0.28 -2.28
N LYS A 46 27.10 -1.50 -2.44
CA LYS A 46 26.64 -2.00 -3.75
C LYS A 46 25.39 -1.26 -4.23
N LEU A 47 24.46 -0.96 -3.32
CA LEU A 47 23.25 -0.19 -3.59
C LEU A 47 23.57 1.23 -4.07
N GLN A 48 24.48 1.93 -3.38
CA GLN A 48 24.96 3.26 -3.78
C GLN A 48 25.65 3.28 -5.15
N LYS A 49 26.21 2.14 -5.58
CA LYS A 49 26.81 1.97 -6.92
C LYS A 49 25.82 1.51 -7.99
N GLY A 50 24.53 1.35 -7.65
CA GLY A 50 23.51 0.82 -8.56
C GLY A 50 23.74 -0.65 -8.95
N LEU A 51 24.57 -1.39 -8.20
CA LEU A 51 24.92 -2.79 -8.51
C LEU A 51 23.90 -3.79 -7.96
N VAL A 52 23.10 -3.37 -6.98
CA VAL A 52 22.01 -4.17 -6.41
C VAL A 52 20.85 -3.25 -6.08
N THR A 53 19.64 -3.80 -6.13
CA THR A 53 18.45 -3.18 -5.53
C THR A 53 18.22 -3.76 -4.15
N HIS A 54 17.48 -3.03 -3.32
CA HIS A 54 17.04 -3.52 -2.03
C HIS A 54 15.75 -2.80 -1.67
N GLU A 55 14.70 -3.58 -1.51
CA GLU A 55 13.43 -3.11 -0.96
C GLU A 55 13.52 -3.06 0.56
N PHE A 56 13.01 -1.99 1.14
CA PHE A 56 12.95 -1.73 2.56
C PHE A 56 11.62 -1.07 2.91
N THR A 57 10.92 -1.69 3.85
CA THR A 57 9.71 -1.14 4.46
C THR A 57 10.01 -0.89 5.94
N CYS A 58 9.75 0.32 6.44
CA CYS A 58 9.94 0.63 7.85
C CYS A 58 8.93 -0.12 8.74
N GLU A 59 9.24 -0.26 10.03
CA GLU A 59 8.39 -1.00 10.97
C GLU A 59 6.96 -0.47 11.02
N ARG A 60 6.77 0.86 11.05
CA ARG A 60 5.43 1.47 11.05
C ARG A 60 4.60 1.04 9.84
N CYS A 61 5.21 1.03 8.65
CA CYS A 61 4.53 0.56 7.45
C CYS A 61 4.26 -0.95 7.52
N LYS A 62 5.19 -1.75 8.04
CA LYS A 62 4.97 -3.20 8.23
C LYS A 62 3.73 -3.47 9.11
N PHE A 63 3.56 -2.75 10.22
CA PHE A 63 2.39 -2.89 11.09
C PHE A 63 1.07 -2.51 10.40
N LEU A 64 1.07 -1.46 9.58
CA LEU A 64 -0.11 -1.01 8.85
C LEU A 64 -0.52 -2.03 7.76
N SER A 65 0.46 -2.63 7.09
CA SER A 65 0.21 -3.69 6.10
C SER A 65 -0.45 -4.91 6.74
N ASP A 66 0.03 -5.32 7.91
CA ASP A 66 -0.45 -6.51 8.62
C ASP A 66 -1.89 -6.33 9.14
N SER A 67 -2.23 -5.10 9.54
CA SER A 67 -3.56 -4.74 10.07
C SER A 67 -4.66 -4.64 9.01
N SER A 68 -4.32 -4.76 7.71
CA SER A 68 -5.28 -4.63 6.61
C SER A 68 -5.93 -5.97 6.21
N HIS A 69 -5.52 -7.08 6.81
CA HIS A 69 -6.20 -8.37 6.66
C HIS A 69 -7.24 -8.54 7.77
N SER A 70 -8.52 -8.65 7.38
CA SER A 70 -9.70 -8.97 8.19
C SER A 70 -10.34 -7.84 9.01
N LEU A 71 -10.99 -6.91 8.31
CA LEU A 71 -12.30 -6.46 8.80
C LEU A 71 -13.35 -7.43 8.22
N PRO A 72 -14.09 -8.21 9.03
CA PRO A 72 -15.24 -8.94 8.52
C PRO A 72 -16.23 -7.90 7.99
N ILE A 73 -16.57 -8.00 6.71
CA ILE A 73 -17.63 -7.20 6.11
C ILE A 73 -18.91 -7.52 6.90
N PRO A 74 -19.56 -6.55 7.57
CA PRO A 74 -20.85 -6.82 8.18
C PRO A 74 -21.82 -7.14 7.05
N ILE A 75 -22.27 -8.39 6.99
CA ILE A 75 -23.35 -8.81 6.11
C ILE A 75 -24.61 -8.14 6.66
N MET A 76 -24.95 -6.95 6.16
CA MET A 76 -26.27 -6.39 6.36
C MET A 76 -27.23 -7.16 5.45
N GLU A 77 -27.74 -8.27 5.99
CA GLU A 77 -28.86 -9.00 5.41
C GLU A 77 -30.05 -8.03 5.35
N SER A 78 -30.32 -7.49 4.17
CA SER A 78 -31.49 -6.64 3.94
C SER A 78 -32.69 -7.57 3.85
N THR A 79 -33.51 -7.62 4.90
CA THR A 79 -34.83 -8.22 4.86
C THR A 79 -35.69 -7.44 3.87
N SER A 80 -35.82 -7.96 2.66
CA SER A 80 -36.79 -7.48 1.67
C SER A 80 -38.16 -8.10 1.98
N GLU A 81 -38.96 -7.40 2.78
CA GLU A 81 -40.40 -7.57 2.82
C GLU A 81 -41.02 -6.51 1.91
N ASP A 82 -41.59 -6.89 0.77
CA ASP A 82 -42.88 -6.36 0.35
C ASP A 82 -43.55 -7.26 -0.70
N VAL A 83 -44.87 -7.34 -0.55
CA VAL A 83 -45.80 -8.25 -1.20
C VAL A 83 -46.33 -7.67 -2.51
N ASN A 84 -46.69 -8.59 -3.41
CA ASN A 84 -47.90 -8.61 -4.26
C ASN A 84 -47.68 -8.64 -5.80
N PRO A 85 -48.27 -9.65 -6.48
CA PRO A 85 -48.11 -9.92 -7.91
C PRO A 85 -48.73 -8.89 -8.88
N THR A 86 -47.96 -8.67 -9.94
CA THR A 86 -48.34 -8.69 -11.37
C THR A 86 -49.80 -8.46 -11.75
N ALA A 87 -50.11 -7.26 -12.26
CA ALA A 87 -50.98 -7.10 -13.44
C ALA A 87 -50.91 -5.67 -14.00
N SER A 88 -50.27 -5.48 -15.17
CA SER A 88 -50.89 -4.87 -16.37
C SER A 88 -49.84 -4.30 -17.34
N HIS A 89 -49.78 -4.93 -18.51
CA HIS A 89 -49.72 -4.33 -19.85
C HIS A 89 -48.94 -3.01 -20.07
N ALA A 90 -47.86 -3.05 -20.85
CA ALA A 90 -47.88 -2.80 -22.31
C ALA A 90 -46.52 -2.28 -22.85
N GLY A 91 -46.02 -2.94 -23.91
CA GLY A 91 -45.08 -2.38 -24.91
C GLY A 91 -43.60 -2.31 -24.51
N MET A 92 -42.60 -2.62 -25.31
CA MET A 92 -42.46 -3.01 -26.71
C MET A 92 -41.09 -3.70 -26.86
N LEU A 93 -41.01 -4.78 -27.65
CA LEU A 93 -39.76 -5.28 -28.26
C LEU A 93 -39.85 -4.97 -29.76
N PRO A 94 -38.73 -4.62 -30.41
CA PRO A 94 -38.02 -5.63 -31.21
C PRO A 94 -36.49 -5.54 -31.01
N SER A 95 -35.81 -6.67 -30.80
CA SER A 95 -35.19 -7.54 -31.82
C SER A 95 -34.05 -6.92 -32.66
N ASN A 96 -32.86 -7.50 -32.43
CA ASN A 96 -31.85 -7.97 -33.40
C ASN A 96 -30.49 -7.26 -33.55
N ARG A 97 -29.45 -8.12 -33.38
CA ARG A 97 -28.13 -8.22 -34.05
C ARG A 97 -27.13 -7.08 -33.80
N PHE A 98 -25.86 -7.32 -33.46
CA PHE A 98 -24.77 -8.02 -34.20
C PHE A 98 -23.58 -8.34 -33.23
N LEU A 99 -22.99 -9.56 -33.22
CA LEU A 99 -21.65 -9.97 -33.78
C LEU A 99 -20.43 -9.21 -33.18
N LEU A 100 -19.24 -9.75 -32.86
CA LEU A 100 -18.44 -10.99 -33.00
C LEU A 100 -17.56 -11.10 -31.72
N LYS A 101 -16.84 -12.16 -31.34
CA LYS A 101 -16.13 -13.23 -32.05
C LYS A 101 -15.82 -14.36 -31.08
#